data_AF-A0A7W4BTZ0-F1
#
_entry.id   AF-A0A7W4BTZ0-F1
#
_cell.length_a   1.000
_cell.length_b   1.000
_cell.length_c   1.000
_cell.angle_alpha   90.00
_cell.angle_beta   90.00
_cell.angle_gamma   90.00
#
_symmetry.space_group_name_H-M   'P 1'
#
loop_
_entity.id
_entity.type
_entity.pdbx_description
1 polymer ?
#
loop_
_entity_poly.entity_id
_entity_poly.type
_entity_poly.pdbx_seq_one_letter_code
_entity_poly.pdbx_strand_id
1 'polypeptide(L)'
;MRKISLLLTITAGVLLTACAAKPPIVAQNKTVVVNDQTFVLGGSYDKAKNKLLLTANGDPIMQGRFPPMTPTQNLNANFKDMKFKGDCYFGSVLGDQGGSFGIVASIVQSAKSSTADKCDIFIDGTKQETLYF
;
A
#
# COMPACT_ATOMS: atom_id res chain seq x y z
N MET A 1 62.39 27.68 23.11
CA MET A 1 61.43 26.72 23.71
C MET A 1 60.06 27.09 23.14
N ARG A 2 59.42 26.33 22.24
CA ARG A 2 58.70 25.05 22.38
C ARG A 2 57.26 25.23 22.92
N LYS A 3 56.29 24.55 22.25
CA LYS A 3 54.81 24.62 22.36
C LYS A 3 54.17 25.93 21.82
N ILE A 4 52.99 25.91 21.17
CA ILE A 4 52.31 24.88 20.34
C ILE A 4 51.24 25.56 19.43
N SER A 5 50.75 24.87 18.39
CA SER A 5 49.54 25.25 17.61
C SER A 5 48.35 24.37 17.98
N LEU A 6 47.11 24.88 17.97
CA LEU A 6 45.90 24.04 17.84
C LEU A 6 44.65 24.85 17.43
N LEU A 7 43.99 24.42 16.35
CA LEU A 7 42.65 24.85 15.96
C LEU A 7 41.60 24.24 16.90
N LEU A 8 40.43 24.88 17.02
CA LEU A 8 39.23 24.27 17.60
C LEU A 8 37.99 24.66 16.79
N THR A 9 37.79 23.94 15.67
CA THR A 9 36.51 23.84 14.97
C THR A 9 35.57 22.94 15.78
N ILE A 10 34.46 23.48 16.28
CA ILE A 10 33.40 22.67 16.92
C ILE A 10 32.22 22.53 15.93
N THR A 11 32.15 21.35 15.33
CA THR A 11 31.06 20.89 14.47
C THR A 11 29.83 20.53 15.30
N ALA A 12 28.75 21.30 15.19
CA ALA A 12 27.44 20.93 15.72
C ALA A 12 26.56 20.29 14.62
N GLY A 13 26.99 19.12 14.13
CA GLY A 13 26.21 18.33 13.18
C GLY A 13 25.05 17.62 13.88
N VAL A 14 23.87 18.23 13.90
CA VAL A 14 22.64 17.55 14.36
C VAL A 14 22.30 16.45 13.36
N LEU A 15 22.60 15.20 13.75
CA LEU A 15 22.24 14.02 12.97
C LEU A 15 20.71 13.89 12.91
N LEU A 16 20.13 14.31 11.79
CA LEU A 16 18.76 13.97 11.42
C LEU A 16 18.69 12.47 11.11
N THR A 17 18.62 11.63 12.15
CA THR A 17 18.23 10.23 12.03
C THR A 17 16.72 10.12 11.79
N ALA A 18 16.27 10.71 10.68
CA ALA A 18 14.91 10.56 10.17
C ALA A 18 14.65 9.06 9.94
N CYS A 19 13.55 8.56 10.49
CA CYS A 19 13.33 7.14 10.69
C CYS A 19 13.42 6.35 9.37
N ALA A 20 14.19 5.25 9.39
CA ALA A 20 14.33 4.31 8.27
C ALA A 20 13.07 3.43 8.02
N ALA A 21 11.88 3.97 8.28
CA ALA A 21 10.62 3.35 7.93
C ALA A 21 10.43 3.42 6.42
N LYS A 22 10.31 2.26 5.75
CA LYS A 22 9.98 2.21 4.33
C LYS A 22 8.63 2.93 4.11
N PRO A 23 8.52 3.86 3.16
CA PRO A 23 7.25 4.54 2.89
C PRO A 23 6.20 3.53 2.41
N PRO A 24 4.91 3.77 2.67
CA PRO A 24 3.83 3.00 2.06
C PRO A 24 3.91 3.03 0.54
N ILE A 25 3.57 1.92 -0.09
CA ILE A 25 3.38 1.82 -1.54
C ILE A 25 2.08 2.55 -1.89
N VAL A 26 2.07 3.39 -2.93
CA VAL A 26 0.91 4.24 -3.28
C VAL A 26 0.45 3.90 -4.69
N ALA A 27 -0.85 3.59 -4.83
CA ALA A 27 -1.44 3.31 -6.13
C ALA A 27 -1.55 4.58 -6.98
N GLN A 28 -1.41 4.45 -8.29
CA GLN A 28 -1.72 5.55 -9.22
C GLN A 28 -3.22 5.86 -9.15
N ASN A 29 -3.55 7.14 -9.01
CA ASN A 29 -4.94 7.59 -8.98
C ASN A 29 -5.66 7.24 -10.31
N LYS A 30 -6.92 6.81 -10.21
CA LYS A 30 -7.80 6.51 -11.33
C LYS A 30 -9.07 7.35 -11.25
N THR A 31 -9.40 8.04 -12.33
CA THR A 31 -10.64 8.82 -12.41
C THR A 31 -11.73 7.99 -13.07
N VAL A 32 -12.86 7.82 -12.39
CA VAL A 32 -14.06 7.15 -12.91
C VAL A 32 -15.27 8.09 -12.81
N VAL A 33 -16.27 7.88 -13.67
CA VAL A 33 -17.55 8.59 -13.61
C VAL A 33 -18.65 7.56 -13.44
N VAL A 34 -19.44 7.69 -12.38
CA VAL A 34 -20.56 6.79 -12.05
C VAL A 34 -21.75 7.67 -11.65
N ASN A 35 -22.91 7.45 -12.27
CA ASN A 35 -24.14 8.24 -12.03
C ASN A 35 -23.88 9.75 -12.13
N ASP A 36 -23.22 10.18 -13.22
CA ASP A 36 -22.75 11.56 -13.48
C ASP A 36 -21.82 12.18 -12.42
N GLN A 37 -21.36 11.38 -11.44
CA GLN A 37 -20.44 11.81 -10.39
C GLN A 37 -19.03 11.29 -10.64
N THR A 38 -18.07 12.22 -10.64
CA THR A 38 -16.63 11.90 -10.79
C THR A 38 -16.02 11.46 -9.45
N PHE A 39 -15.21 10.40 -9.50
CA PHE A 39 -14.40 9.91 -8.39
C PHE A 39 -12.94 9.75 -8.79
N VAL A 40 -12.03 10.28 -7.98
CA VAL A 40 -10.59 9.99 -8.05
C VAL A 40 -10.28 8.89 -7.04
N LEU A 41 -10.23 7.65 -7.51
CA LEU A 41 -9.91 6.46 -6.72
C LEU A 41 -8.40 6.39 -6.51
N GLY A 42 -7.97 5.99 -5.31
CA GLY A 42 -6.57 5.79 -4.97
C GLY A 42 -6.40 4.89 -3.75
N GLY A 43 -5.16 4.78 -3.26
CA GLY A 43 -4.88 4.03 -2.04
C GLY A 43 -3.42 3.95 -1.68
N SER A 44 -3.14 3.44 -0.47
CA SER A 44 -1.79 3.14 0.00
C SER A 44 -1.72 1.82 0.76
N TYR A 45 -0.57 1.15 0.66
CA TYR A 45 -0.26 -0.09 1.35
C TYR A 45 1.03 0.04 2.17
N ASP A 46 0.89 -0.02 3.49
CA ASP A 46 2.00 -0.09 4.43
C ASP A 46 2.38 -1.55 4.66
N LYS A 47 3.46 -1.98 3.97
CA LYS A 47 3.97 -3.34 4.06
C LYS A 47 4.42 -3.74 5.46
N ALA A 48 5.04 -2.82 6.23
CA ALA A 48 5.50 -3.12 7.59
C ALA A 48 4.32 -3.36 8.55
N LYS A 49 3.15 -2.77 8.27
CA LYS A 49 1.92 -2.98 9.03
C LYS A 49 0.95 -3.97 8.36
N ASN A 50 1.25 -4.51 7.19
CA ASN A 50 0.30 -5.19 6.29
C ASN A 50 -1.02 -4.41 6.12
N LYS A 51 -0.99 -3.07 6.19
CA LYS A 51 -2.20 -2.22 6.24
C LYS A 51 -2.50 -1.62 4.88
N LEU A 52 -3.70 -1.86 4.39
CA LEU A 52 -4.27 -1.24 3.19
C LEU A 52 -5.20 -0.08 3.59
N LEU A 53 -5.12 1.00 2.81
CA LEU A 53 -6.06 2.12 2.81
C LEU A 53 -6.49 2.38 1.36
N LEU A 54 -7.79 2.53 1.13
CA LEU A 54 -8.36 2.92 -0.16
C LEU A 54 -9.08 4.25 0.00
N THR A 55 -8.92 5.12 -0.99
CA THR A 55 -9.43 6.49 -0.98
C THR A 55 -10.32 6.78 -2.19
N ALA A 56 -11.26 7.70 -2.02
CA ALA A 56 -12.02 8.31 -3.12
C ALA A 56 -12.02 9.83 -2.93
N ASN A 57 -11.61 10.57 -3.95
CA ASN A 57 -11.41 12.03 -3.91
C ASN A 57 -10.42 12.51 -2.82
N GLY A 58 -9.49 11.63 -2.41
CA GLY A 58 -8.55 11.87 -1.31
C GLY A 58 -9.06 11.42 0.06
N ASP A 59 -10.37 11.26 0.24
CA ASP A 59 -10.96 10.82 1.51
C ASP A 59 -10.76 9.31 1.73
N PRO A 60 -10.39 8.86 2.94
CA PRO A 60 -10.26 7.43 3.26
C PRO A 60 -11.64 6.77 3.37
N ILE A 61 -11.96 5.88 2.43
CA ILE A 61 -13.27 5.19 2.38
C ILE A 61 -13.24 3.77 2.91
N MET A 62 -12.12 3.06 2.77
CA MET A 62 -11.97 1.68 3.25
C MET A 62 -10.56 1.47 3.81
N GLN A 63 -10.44 0.71 4.90
CA GLN A 63 -9.16 0.28 5.43
C GLN A 63 -9.23 -1.17 5.90
N GLY A 64 -8.10 -1.87 5.80
CA GLY A 64 -7.97 -3.25 6.27
C GLY A 64 -6.53 -3.60 6.61
N ARG A 65 -6.33 -4.73 7.29
CA ARG A 65 -5.00 -5.31 7.52
C ARG A 65 -4.99 -6.75 7.01
N PHE A 66 -4.04 -7.12 6.16
CA PHE A 66 -3.92 -8.51 5.70
C PHE A 66 -3.41 -9.38 6.87
N PRO A 67 -4.12 -10.47 7.22
CA PRO A 67 -3.59 -11.47 8.15
C PRO A 67 -2.31 -12.10 7.59
N PRO A 68 -1.41 -12.64 8.44
CA PRO A 68 -0.27 -13.41 7.99
C PRO A 68 -0.70 -14.52 7.01
N MET A 69 0.07 -14.68 5.92
CA MET A 69 -0.17 -15.69 4.86
C MET A 69 -1.54 -15.63 4.16
N THR A 70 -2.32 -14.57 4.37
CA THR A 70 -3.64 -14.39 3.73
C THR A 70 -3.56 -13.21 2.77
N PRO A 71 -3.26 -13.43 1.48
CA PRO A 71 -3.01 -12.35 0.51
C PRO A 71 -4.29 -11.67 0.00
N THR A 72 -5.46 -12.14 0.41
CA THR A 72 -6.76 -11.61 -0.04
C THR A 72 -7.46 -10.81 1.05
N GLN A 73 -8.05 -9.68 0.67
CA GLN A 73 -8.87 -8.85 1.55
C GLN A 73 -10.08 -8.34 0.75
N ASN A 74 -11.28 -8.51 1.29
CA ASN A 74 -12.50 -7.93 0.72
C ASN A 74 -12.97 -6.82 1.66
N LEU A 75 -13.07 -5.60 1.16
CA LEU A 75 -13.50 -4.42 1.93
C LEU A 75 -14.81 -3.89 1.35
N ASN A 76 -15.66 -3.31 2.21
CA ASN A 76 -16.93 -2.70 1.81
C ASN A 76 -17.12 -1.39 2.58
N ALA A 77 -17.69 -0.38 1.94
CA ALA A 77 -18.08 0.89 2.55
C ALA A 77 -19.23 1.54 1.78
N ASN A 78 -19.92 2.49 2.42
CA ASN A 78 -20.83 3.41 1.73
C ASN A 78 -20.15 4.78 1.67
N PHE A 79 -20.14 5.43 0.51
CA PHE A 79 -19.58 6.77 0.32
C PHE A 79 -20.42 7.54 -0.68
N LYS A 80 -20.94 8.72 -0.26
CA LYS A 80 -21.86 9.55 -1.06
C LYS A 80 -23.00 8.72 -1.66
N ASP A 81 -23.70 8.01 -0.77
CA ASP A 81 -24.86 7.15 -1.03
C ASP A 81 -24.67 5.94 -1.98
N MET A 82 -23.45 5.73 -2.50
CA MET A 82 -23.08 4.55 -3.30
C MET A 82 -22.31 3.52 -2.48
N LYS A 83 -22.44 2.25 -2.88
CA LYS A 83 -21.78 1.09 -2.24
C LYS A 83 -20.44 0.83 -2.91
N PHE A 84 -19.35 1.09 -2.19
CA PHE A 84 -18.00 0.78 -2.60
C PHE A 84 -17.58 -0.59 -2.06
N LYS A 85 -16.95 -1.40 -2.92
CA LYS A 85 -16.33 -2.68 -2.55
C LYS A 85 -14.95 -2.77 -3.16
N GLY A 86 -13.98 -3.26 -2.39
CA GLY A 86 -12.61 -3.49 -2.83
C GLY A 86 -12.24 -4.95 -2.67
N ASP A 87 -12.05 -5.67 -3.78
CA ASP A 87 -11.54 -7.06 -3.76
C ASP A 87 -10.04 -7.02 -4.06
N CYS A 88 -9.25 -7.21 -3.01
CA CYS A 88 -7.81 -6.99 -3.05
C CYS A 88 -7.03 -8.29 -2.97
N TYR A 89 -5.95 -8.35 -3.74
CA TYR A 89 -4.95 -9.42 -3.70
C TYR A 89 -3.55 -8.82 -3.66
N PHE A 90 -2.81 -9.13 -2.61
CA PHE A 90 -1.45 -8.64 -2.37
C PHE A 90 -0.50 -9.84 -2.30
N GLY A 91 0.16 -10.13 -3.42
CA GLY A 91 1.18 -11.18 -3.50
C GLY A 91 2.36 -10.92 -2.58
N SER A 92 2.63 -9.65 -2.26
CA SER A 92 3.71 -9.26 -1.35
C SER A 92 3.51 -9.72 0.10
N VAL A 93 2.26 -10.02 0.52
CA VAL A 93 1.93 -10.65 1.82
C VAL A 93 2.53 -12.06 1.92
N LEU A 94 2.70 -12.76 0.80
CA LEU A 94 3.37 -14.07 0.73
C LEU A 94 4.88 -13.93 0.52
N GLY A 95 5.30 -12.91 -0.25
CA GLY A 95 6.70 -12.72 -0.67
C GLY A 95 7.68 -12.32 0.43
N ASP A 96 7.23 -11.83 1.58
CA ASP A 96 8.11 -11.47 2.71
C ASP A 96 8.59 -12.66 3.55
N GLN A 97 8.14 -13.89 3.26
CA GLN A 97 8.61 -15.12 3.92
C GLN A 97 9.49 -15.97 2.99
N GLY A 98 10.78 -15.65 2.93
CA GLY A 98 11.77 -16.47 2.22
C GLY A 98 11.91 -17.87 2.84
N GLY A 99 12.00 -18.90 1.99
CA GLY A 99 12.15 -20.30 2.41
C GLY A 99 11.26 -21.26 1.60
N SER A 100 10.91 -22.40 2.21
CA SER A 100 9.99 -23.41 1.63
C SER A 100 8.62 -22.85 1.21
N PHE A 101 8.22 -21.71 1.78
CA PHE A 101 7.00 -20.99 1.43
C PHE A 101 7.06 -20.25 0.08
N GLY A 102 8.25 -20.01 -0.47
CA GLY A 102 8.40 -19.50 -1.85
C GLY A 102 7.79 -20.44 -2.89
N ILE A 103 7.76 -21.75 -2.61
CA ILE A 103 7.12 -22.76 -3.45
C ILE A 103 5.58 -22.62 -3.36
N VAL A 104 5.03 -22.45 -2.15
CA VAL A 104 3.58 -22.26 -1.94
C VAL A 104 3.10 -20.93 -2.54
N ALA A 105 3.88 -19.86 -2.36
CA ALA A 105 3.64 -18.58 -3.03
C ALA A 105 3.62 -18.77 -4.55
N SER A 106 4.59 -19.47 -5.12
CA SER A 106 4.64 -19.78 -6.56
C SER A 106 3.42 -20.56 -7.05
N ILE A 107 2.88 -21.50 -6.27
CA ILE A 107 1.68 -22.28 -6.62
C ILE A 107 0.42 -21.39 -6.61
N VAL A 108 0.21 -20.57 -5.57
CA VAL A 108 -0.94 -19.65 -5.50
C VAL A 108 -0.85 -18.56 -6.56
N GLN A 109 0.36 -18.05 -6.81
CA GLN A 109 0.66 -16.98 -7.76
C GLN A 109 0.56 -17.45 -9.22
N SER A 110 0.95 -18.71 -9.52
CA SER A 110 0.72 -19.33 -10.83
C SER A 110 -0.76 -19.68 -11.04
N ALA A 111 -1.49 -20.13 -10.01
CA ALA A 111 -2.92 -20.38 -10.10
C ALA A 111 -3.76 -19.09 -10.30
N LYS A 112 -3.27 -17.92 -9.85
CA LYS A 112 -3.90 -16.60 -10.07
C LYS A 112 -3.31 -15.77 -11.22
N SER A 113 -2.26 -16.24 -11.89
CA SER A 113 -1.51 -15.53 -12.95
C SER A 113 -1.14 -14.08 -12.61
N SER A 114 -0.97 -13.74 -11.32
CA SER A 114 -0.79 -12.36 -10.89
C SER A 114 0.13 -12.30 -9.68
N THR A 115 1.32 -11.74 -9.89
CA THR A 115 2.32 -11.45 -8.86
C THR A 115 2.05 -10.12 -8.15
N ALA A 116 1.33 -9.22 -8.83
CA ALA A 116 1.16 -7.82 -8.46
C ALA A 116 0.16 -7.62 -7.32
N ASP A 117 0.46 -6.62 -6.50
CA ASP A 117 -0.43 -6.13 -5.46
C ASP A 117 -1.51 -5.24 -6.12
N LYS A 118 -2.78 -5.58 -5.91
CA LYS A 118 -3.91 -4.90 -6.58
C LYS A 118 -5.21 -4.93 -5.79
N CYS A 119 -6.09 -4.00 -6.10
CA CYS A 119 -7.48 -3.98 -5.68
C CYS A 119 -8.41 -3.71 -6.86
N ASP A 120 -9.34 -4.62 -7.10
CA ASP A 120 -10.48 -4.39 -7.99
C ASP A 120 -11.52 -3.55 -7.22
N ILE A 121 -11.84 -2.37 -7.73
CA ILE A 121 -12.80 -1.45 -7.11
C ILE A 121 -14.15 -1.56 -7.82
N PHE A 122 -15.19 -1.81 -7.03
CA PHE A 122 -16.57 -1.90 -7.46
C PHE A 122 -17.37 -0.75 -6.85
N ILE A 123 -18.24 -0.16 -7.65
CA ILE A 123 -19.23 0.84 -7.22
C ILE A 123 -20.60 0.32 -7.64
N ASP A 124 -21.51 0.20 -6.67
CA ASP A 124 -22.85 -0.40 -6.80
C ASP A 124 -22.84 -1.79 -7.47
N GLY A 125 -21.84 -2.59 -7.13
CA GLY A 125 -21.66 -3.97 -7.62
C GLY A 125 -21.00 -4.09 -8.99
N THR A 126 -20.81 -2.99 -9.73
CA THR A 126 -20.11 -2.99 -11.03
C THR A 126 -18.63 -2.69 -10.82
N LYS A 127 -17.73 -3.50 -11.39
CA LYS A 127 -16.28 -3.23 -11.38
C LYS A 127 -16.01 -1.99 -12.23
N GLN A 128 -15.44 -0.96 -11.61
CA GLN A 128 -15.09 0.29 -12.28
C GLN A 128 -13.61 0.31 -12.69
N GLU A 129 -12.71 -0.07 -11.77
CA GLU A 129 -11.27 0.08 -11.98
C GLU A 129 -10.43 -0.99 -11.26
N THR A 130 -9.14 -1.05 -11.60
CA THR A 130 -8.14 -1.85 -10.87
C THR A 130 -6.99 -0.94 -10.41
N LEU A 131 -6.86 -0.75 -9.10
CA LEU A 131 -5.73 -0.08 -8.51
C LEU A 131 -4.56 -1.07 -8.38
N TYR A 132 -3.38 -0.69 -8.86
CA TYR A 132 -2.13 -1.44 -8.69
C TYR A 132 -1.22 -0.69 -7.73
N PHE A 133 -0.50 -1.44 -6.89
CA PHE A 133 0.39 -0.96 -5.84
C PHE A 133 1.81 -1.45 -6.14
#